data_AF-A0A4P6Y7R3-F1
#
_entry.id   AF-A0A4P6Y7R3-F1
#
_cell.length_a   1.000
_cell.length_b   1.000
_cell.length_c   1.000
_cell.angle_alpha   90.00
_cell.angle_beta   90.00
_cell.angle_gamma   90.00
#
_symmetry.space_group_name_H-M   'P 1'
#
loop_
_entity.id
_entity.type
_entity.pdbx_description
1 polymer ?
#
loop_
_entity_poly.entity_id
_entity_poly.type
_entity_poly.pdbx_seq_one_letter_code
_entity_poly.pdbx_strand_id
1 'polypeptide(L)' 'MTTITLKIDERTKQGKAFLALAKVFYEENNEIELVDEKDKSPYNPEFVAKINKARNEKGRVMTSAEELWKSIK' A
#
# COMPACT_ATOMS: atom_id res chain seq x y z
N MET A 1 -17.17 -2.39 19.31
CA MET A 1 -15.83 -2.41 18.67
C MET A 1 -14.84 -1.90 19.70
N THR A 2 -13.85 -2.72 20.05
CA THR A 2 -12.81 -2.36 21.02
C THR A 2 -11.49 -2.33 20.28
N THR A 3 -10.73 -1.24 20.42
CA THR A 3 -9.49 -1.04 19.68
C THR A 3 -8.29 -1.29 20.58
N ILE A 4 -7.40 -2.18 20.16
CA ILE A 4 -6.13 -2.47 20.84
C ILE A 4 -5.01 -2.25 19.84
N THR A 5 -4.03 -1.40 20.18
CA THR A 5 -2.85 -1.15 19.35
C THR A 5 -1.69 -2.01 19.84
N LEU A 6 -1.18 -2.89 18.99
CA LEU A 6 -0.09 -3.80 19.30
C LEU A 6 1.10 -3.52 18.38
N LYS A 7 2.30 -3.40 18.97
CA LYS A 7 3.57 -3.35 18.21
C LYS A 7 4.21 -4.73 18.27
N ILE A 8 4.35 -5.37 17.12
CA ILE A 8 4.89 -6.73 17.01
C ILE A 8 6.21 -6.67 16.25
N ASP A 9 7.25 -7.27 16.82
CA ASP A 9 8.50 -7.51 16.09
C ASP A 9 8.42 -8.85 15.35
N GLU A 10 8.21 -8.78 14.04
CA GLU A 10 8.17 -9.93 13.12
C GLU A 10 9.48 -10.73 13.06
N ARG A 11 10.59 -10.22 13.61
CA ARG A 11 11.86 -10.95 13.67
C ARG A 11 11.89 -11.99 14.79
N THR A 12 11.02 -11.83 15.80
CA THR A 12 10.95 -12.72 16.96
C THR A 12 10.05 -13.93 16.70
N LYS A 13 10.30 -15.06 17.40
CA LYS A 13 9.46 -16.27 17.28
C LYS A 13 8.02 -15.99 17.69
N GLN A 14 7.85 -15.25 18.79
CA GLN A 14 6.56 -14.88 19.35
C GLN A 14 5.79 -13.95 18.42
N GLY A 15 6.47 -12.94 17.84
CA GLY A 15 5.85 -12.01 16.91
C GLY A 15 5.35 -12.70 15.64
N LYS A 16 6.12 -13.63 15.08
CA LYS A 16 5.69 -14.45 13.94
C LYS A 16 4.46 -15.31 14.27
N ALA A 17 4.46 -15.96 15.43
CA ALA A 17 3.35 -16.80 15.86
C ALA A 17 2.06 -16.00 16.05
N PHE A 18 2.16 -14.83 16.69
CA PHE A 18 1.01 -13.94 16.88
C PHE A 18 0.47 -13.43 15.54
N LEU A 19 1.34 -13.00 14.62
CA LEU A 19 0.91 -12.53 13.30
C LEU A 19 0.21 -13.64 12.50
N ALA A 20 0.72 -14.87 12.56
CA ALA A 20 0.08 -16.01 11.89
C ALA A 20 -1.32 -16.28 12.46
N LEU A 21 -1.47 -16.25 13.78
CA LEU A 21 -2.76 -16.41 14.44
C LEU A 21 -3.74 -15.30 14.04
N ALA A 22 -3.28 -14.03 14.05
CA ALA A 22 -4.10 -12.90 13.65
C ALA A 22 -4.58 -13.03 12.19
N LYS A 23 -3.71 -13.47 11.27
CA LYS A 23 -4.09 -13.70 9.87
C LYS A 23 -5.21 -14.72 9.70
N VAL A 24 -5.25 -15.79 10.49
CA VAL A 24 -6.34 -16.77 10.46
C VAL A 24 -7.68 -16.12 10.80
N PHE A 25 -7.72 -15.32 11.87
CA PHE A 25 -8.95 -14.62 12.27
C PHE A 25 -9.39 -13.52 11.28
N TYR A 26 -8.43 -12.89 10.59
CA TYR A 26 -8.73 -11.94 9.51
C TYR A 26 -9.34 -12.65 8.30
N GLU A 27 -8.74 -13.75 7.82
CA GLU A 27 -9.16 -14.45 6.61
C GLU A 27 -10.46 -15.25 6.78
N GLU A 28 -10.67 -15.89 7.93
CA GLU A 28 -11.84 -16.76 8.12
C GLU A 28 -13.12 -16.00 8.44
N ASN A 29 -13.06 -14.96 9.29
CA ASN A 29 -14.28 -14.39 9.87
C ASN A 29 -14.35 -12.85 9.85
N ASN A 30 -13.35 -12.13 9.31
CA ASN A 30 -13.25 -10.65 9.40
C ASN A 30 -13.46 -10.11 10.83
N GLU A 31 -13.19 -10.91 11.87
CA GLU A 31 -13.43 -10.54 13.27
C GLU A 31 -12.42 -9.52 13.79
N ILE A 32 -11.27 -9.43 13.12
CA ILE A 32 -10.22 -8.47 13.42
C ILE A 32 -9.84 -7.69 12.17
N GLU A 33 -9.53 -6.41 12.35
CA GLU A 33 -8.95 -5.56 11.31
C GLU A 33 -7.43 -5.48 11.52
N LEU A 34 -6.66 -5.91 10.52
CA LEU A 34 -5.21 -5.72 10.50
C LEU A 34 -4.90 -4.37 9.86
N VAL A 35 -4.53 -3.38 10.68
CA VAL A 35 -4.07 -2.07 10.21
C VAL A 35 -2.56 -2.11 10.05
N ASP A 36 -2.09 -2.51 8.86
CA ASP A 36 -0.66 -2.44 8.53
C ASP A 36 -0.30 -1.00 8.12
N GLU A 37 0.58 -0.35 8.90
CA GLU A 37 1.08 0.98 8.55
C GLU A 37 2.04 0.96 7.35
N LYS A 38 2.60 -0.21 6.98
CA LYS A 38 3.49 -0.33 5.82
C LYS A 38 2.78 -0.12 4.49
N ASP A 39 1.48 -0.44 4.41
CA ASP A 39 0.67 -0.29 3.20
C ASP A 39 0.05 1.11 3.05
N LYS A 40 0.24 1.99 4.05
CA LYS A 40 -0.10 3.40 3.88
C LYS A 40 0.97 4.06 3.05
N SER A 41 0.65 4.29 1.78
CA SER A 41 1.47 5.16 0.93
C SER A 41 1.72 6.48 1.67
N PRO A 42 2.96 6.95 1.78
CA PRO A 42 3.25 8.25 2.37
C PRO A 42 2.72 9.41 1.51
N TYR A 43 2.25 9.11 0.30
CA TYR A 43 1.72 10.07 -0.65
C TYR A 43 0.21 10.22 -0.54
N ASN A 44 -0.29 11.40 -0.93
CA ASN A 44 -1.70 11.66 -1.03
C ASN A 44 -2.41 10.59 -1.90
N PRO A 45 -3.54 10.01 -1.46
CA PRO A 45 -4.26 8.98 -2.21
C PRO A 45 -4.64 9.39 -3.65
N GLU A 46 -5.02 10.66 -3.88
CA GLU A 46 -5.33 11.17 -5.22
C GLU A 46 -4.10 11.18 -6.13
N PHE A 47 -2.93 11.50 -5.56
CA PHE A 47 -1.66 11.43 -6.29
C PHE A 47 -1.35 9.99 -6.71
N VAL A 48 -1.48 9.04 -5.77
CA VAL A 48 -1.27 7.60 -6.05
C VAL A 48 -2.23 7.10 -7.13
N ALA A 49 -3.51 7.48 -7.06
CA ALA A 49 -4.51 7.12 -8.05
C ALA A 49 -4.15 7.66 -9.45
N LYS A 50 -3.70 8.92 -9.54
CA LYS A 50 -3.29 9.54 -10.81
C LYS A 50 -2.07 8.84 -11.43
N ILE A 51 -1.08 8.47 -10.63
CA ILE A 51 0.11 7.73 -11.10
C ILE A 51 -0.29 6.33 -11.57
N ASN A 52 -1.10 5.60 -10.80
CA ASN A 52 -1.57 4.28 -11.21
C ASN A 52 -2.39 4.31 -12.50
N LYS A 53 -3.22 5.35 -12.68
CA LYS A 53 -3.94 5.58 -13.93
C LYS A 53 -2.97 5.80 -15.10
N ALA A 54 -2.00 6.69 -14.95
CA ALA A 54 -0.99 6.97 -15.97
C ALA A 54 -0.14 5.73 -16.32
N ARG A 55 0.22 4.91 -15.33
CA ARG A 55 0.97 3.65 -15.54
C ARG A 55 0.20 2.64 -16.40
N ASN A 56 -1.12 2.59 -16.27
CA ASN A 56 -1.97 1.65 -17.01
C ASN A 56 -2.36 2.17 -18.40
N GLU A 57 -2.20 3.47 -18.67
CA GLU A 57 -2.40 4.07 -19.99
C GLU A 57 -1.22 3.68 -20.92
N LYS A 58 -1.44 2.77 -21.86
CA LYS A 58 -0.44 2.40 -22.88
C LYS A 58 -0.31 3.53 -23.92
N GLY A 59 0.93 3.84 -24.33
CA GLY A 59 1.19 4.67 -25.51
C GLY A 59 1.65 6.12 -25.26
N ARG A 60 1.84 6.54 -24.01
CA ARG A 60 2.49 7.84 -23.70
C ARG A 60 3.91 7.63 -23.21
N VAL A 61 4.80 7.23 -24.11
CA VAL A 61 6.23 7.21 -23.85
C VAL A 61 6.82 8.47 -24.47
N MET A 62 7.29 9.38 -23.62
CA MET A 62 8.11 10.50 -24.06
C MET A 62 9.56 10.03 -24.09
N THR A 63 10.17 9.98 -25.27
CA THR A 63 11.52 9.45 -25.46
C THR A 63 12.60 10.52 -25.32
N SER A 64 12.23 11.81 -25.24
CA SER A 64 13.19 12.91 -25.05
C SER A 64 12.64 14.05 -24.19
N ALA A 65 13.56 14.80 -23.59
CA ALA A 65 13.25 15.99 -22.81
C ALA A 65 12.72 17.13 -23.71
N GLU A 66 13.23 17.30 -24.94
CA GLU A 66 12.71 18.33 -25.86
C GLU A 66 11.24 18.09 -26.22
N GLU A 67 10.82 16.84 -26.45
CA GLU A 67 9.42 16.51 -26.72
C GLU A 67 8.52 16.81 -25.52
N LEU A 68 9.01 16.53 -24.31
CA LEU A 68 8.32 16.89 -23.06
C LEU A 68 8.07 18.40 -23.00
N TRP A 69 9.10 19.21 -23.18
CA TRP A 69 8.96 20.68 -23.13
C TRP A 69 8.06 21.24 -24.24
N LYS A 70 8.06 20.63 -25.43
CA LYS A 70 7.15 21.01 -26.52
C LYS A 70 5.68 20.70 -26.22
N SER A 71 5.41 19.63 -25.46
CA SER A 71 4.05 19.23 -25.10
C SER A 71 3.39 20.08 -24.01
N ILE A 72 4.17 20.92 -23.31
CA ILE A 72 3.73 21.75 -22.19
C ILE A 72 3.30 23.17 -22.65
N LYS A 73 3.33 23.44 -23.96
CA LYS A 73 2.78 24.69 -24.55
C LYS A 73 1.26 24.66 -24.62
#